data_AF-A0A0R0MBI4-F1
#
_entry.id   AF-A0A0R0MBI4-F1
#
_cell.length_a   1.000
_cell.length_b   1.000
_cell.length_c   1.000
_cell.angle_alpha   90.00
_cell.angle_beta   90.00
_cell.angle_gamma   90.00
#
_symmetry.space_group_name_H-M   'P 1'
#
loop_
_entity.id
_entity.type
_entity.pdbx_description
1 polymer ?
#
loop_
_entity_poly.entity_id
_entity_poly.type
_entity_poly.pdbx_seq_one_letter_code
_entity_poly.pdbx_strand_id
1 'polypeptide(L)'
;MPQNPEKIKDHVELFHQPEYQQLFQNKKEFENGHTPEEVQRVAEWTKTWEYREKNFAREALTINPAKGCQPLGAMFAAVGFEGTLPFVQGSQGCVAYFRTHLTRHYKEPFSGVSSSMTEDAAVFGGLQNMIDGLANAYTLYKPKMIAVCTTCMAEVIGDDLGAFITNAKNAGSVPQDLPVPFAHTPSFVGSHITGYDNMMKGILSNLTAGKKKATSNGKINFIPGFDTYVENNREVKRIADLMGINYTLLSDNSDYVDSPNDGEFNMYPGGTKLEDAADSINAKATVALQAYSTSKTRDYIAKEWGQKVEVSRPWGIKGTDEFLMKLSELTGKAIPAELEVERGRAVDAMTDSHAWVHGKRFAIYGDPDLVYSVVGFMLEMGAEPVHILVHNTNEVFEKELRGLLDSSEFGKEAKIWGGKDLWHLRSLLFTEPVDLLIGNSYGKYLWRDCGVPLVRIGYPIMDRHHYHRYATVGYKGVINLLSWIVNTIFEEIDRNTNVPGKTDISYDLIR
;
A
#
# COMPACT_ATOMS: atom_id res chain seq x y z
N MET A 1 0.75 9.95 42.28
CA MET A 1 0.06 11.24 42.34
C MET A 1 -1.42 10.97 42.18
N PRO A 2 -2.29 11.49 43.06
CA PRO A 2 -3.71 11.17 43.02
C PRO A 2 -4.35 11.77 41.76
N GLN A 3 -5.09 10.95 41.02
CA GLN A 3 -5.99 11.41 39.96
C GLN A 3 -7.37 11.71 40.57
N ASN A 4 -8.13 12.62 39.94
CA ASN A 4 -9.54 12.75 40.25
C ASN A 4 -10.29 11.55 39.61
N PRO A 5 -10.94 10.66 40.38
CA PRO A 5 -11.67 9.52 39.81
C PRO A 5 -12.85 9.94 38.91
N GLU A 6 -13.40 11.15 39.09
CA GLU A 6 -14.44 11.70 38.23
C GLU A 6 -13.89 12.32 36.93
N LYS A 7 -12.57 12.58 36.89
CA LYS A 7 -11.89 13.17 35.73
C LYS A 7 -10.46 12.63 35.61
N ILE A 8 -10.38 11.35 35.28
CA ILE A 8 -9.11 10.67 35.04
C ILE A 8 -8.48 11.27 33.78
N LYS A 9 -7.24 11.78 33.90
CA LYS A 9 -6.47 12.25 32.75
C LYS A 9 -5.76 11.06 32.11
N ASP A 10 -5.84 10.96 30.79
CA ASP A 10 -5.04 9.99 30.04
C ASP A 10 -3.59 10.46 29.91
N HIS A 11 -2.74 9.62 29.31
CA HIS A 11 -1.32 9.90 29.12
C HIS A 11 -1.01 11.20 28.33
N VAL A 12 -1.95 11.73 27.53
CA VAL A 12 -1.74 12.95 26.73
C VAL A 12 -1.75 14.17 27.64
N GLU A 13 -2.68 14.24 28.59
CA GLU A 13 -2.80 15.39 29.49
C GLU A 13 -2.10 15.18 30.85
N LEU A 14 -1.99 13.92 31.29
CA LEU A 14 -1.41 13.54 32.58
C LEU A 14 0.00 14.10 32.77
N PHE A 15 0.84 13.92 31.76
CA PHE A 15 2.24 14.30 31.85
C PHE A 15 2.48 15.81 31.75
N HIS A 16 1.45 16.61 31.42
CA HIS A 16 1.53 18.07 31.47
C HIS A 16 1.35 18.64 32.89
N GLN A 17 1.01 17.80 33.87
CA GLN A 17 0.84 18.25 35.26
C GLN A 17 2.18 18.67 35.89
N PRO A 18 2.20 19.71 36.75
CA PRO A 18 3.43 20.27 37.34
C PRO A 18 4.32 19.22 38.00
N GLU A 19 3.72 18.26 38.69
CA GLU A 19 4.41 17.19 39.39
C GLU A 19 5.16 16.22 38.45
N TYR A 20 4.62 15.95 37.26
CA TYR A 20 5.31 15.19 36.21
C TYR A 20 6.37 16.03 35.49
N GLN A 21 6.09 17.32 35.26
CA GLN A 21 7.10 18.24 34.69
C GLN A 21 8.32 18.35 35.60
N GLN A 22 8.13 18.45 36.92
CA GLN A 22 9.21 18.41 37.91
C GLN A 22 9.93 17.05 37.89
N LEU A 23 9.19 15.94 37.81
CA LEU A 23 9.78 14.61 37.72
C LEU A 23 10.71 14.51 36.49
N PHE A 24 10.30 15.02 35.34
CA PHE A 24 11.13 15.02 34.13
C PHE A 24 12.36 15.92 34.27
N GLN A 25 12.24 17.08 34.93
CA GLN A 25 13.40 17.93 35.23
C GLN A 25 14.41 17.19 36.11
N ASN A 26 13.95 16.56 37.20
CA ASN A 26 14.82 15.79 38.08
C ASN A 26 15.46 14.60 37.33
N LYS A 27 14.68 13.92 36.47
CA LYS A 27 15.20 12.79 35.68
C LYS A 27 16.36 13.20 34.78
N LYS A 28 16.32 14.40 34.18
CA LYS A 28 17.38 14.90 33.30
C LYS A 28 18.75 14.98 33.96
N GLU A 29 18.81 15.17 35.28
CA GLU A 29 20.07 15.16 36.05
C GLU A 29 20.80 13.80 35.96
N PHE A 30 20.09 12.72 35.63
CA PHE A 30 20.62 11.36 35.57
C PHE A 30 20.75 10.80 34.15
N GLU A 31 20.32 11.53 33.13
CA GLU A 31 20.32 11.07 31.74
C GLU A 31 21.66 11.32 31.03
N ASN A 32 22.54 12.17 31.58
CA ASN A 32 23.74 12.67 30.90
C ASN A 32 23.45 13.21 29.49
N GLY A 33 22.28 13.85 29.32
CA GLY A 33 21.86 14.43 28.04
C GLY A 33 22.69 15.67 27.65
N HIS A 34 22.78 15.94 26.35
CA HIS A 34 23.35 17.19 25.85
C HIS A 34 22.55 18.41 26.35
N THR A 35 23.21 19.55 26.46
CA THR A 35 22.54 20.79 26.88
C THR A 35 21.46 21.19 25.86
N PRO A 36 20.39 21.89 26.27
CA PRO A 36 19.36 22.39 25.36
C PRO A 36 19.94 23.18 24.18
N GLU A 37 21.00 23.96 24.41
CA GLU A 37 21.68 24.77 23.39
C GLU A 37 22.36 23.90 22.34
N GLU A 38 23.02 22.81 22.77
CA GLU A 38 23.68 21.88 21.85
C GLU A 38 22.64 21.09 21.03
N VAL A 39 21.55 20.64 21.66
CA VAL A 39 20.43 19.99 20.97
C VAL A 39 19.83 20.94 19.92
N GLN A 40 19.62 22.21 20.28
CA GLN A 40 19.11 23.22 19.36
C GLN A 40 20.09 23.49 18.22
N ARG A 41 21.40 23.61 18.51
CA ARG A 41 22.44 23.83 17.51
C ARG A 41 22.47 22.70 16.47
N VAL A 42 22.43 21.45 16.92
CA VAL A 42 22.38 20.28 16.02
C VAL A 42 21.06 20.26 15.25
N ALA A 43 19.92 20.54 15.91
CA ALA A 43 18.62 20.59 15.26
C ALA A 43 18.59 21.61 14.11
N GLU A 44 19.10 22.83 14.32
CA GLU A 44 19.23 23.84 13.26
C GLU A 44 20.19 23.41 12.16
N TRP A 45 21.34 22.82 12.50
CA TRP A 45 22.25 22.27 11.50
C TRP A 45 21.58 21.23 10.60
N THR A 46 20.70 20.37 11.14
CA THR A 46 19.98 19.35 10.34
C THR A 46 19.03 19.93 9.29
N LYS A 47 18.73 21.24 9.34
CA LYS A 47 17.87 21.94 8.39
C LYS A 47 18.65 22.58 7.23
N THR A 48 19.98 22.59 7.30
CA THR A 48 20.83 23.31 6.36
C THR A 48 21.09 22.53 5.06
N TRP A 49 21.49 23.26 4.02
CA TRP A 49 22.02 22.70 2.79
C TRP A 49 23.26 21.83 3.03
N GLU A 50 24.14 22.23 3.94
CA GLU A 50 25.33 21.44 4.29
C GLU A 50 24.95 20.05 4.81
N TYR A 51 23.97 19.98 5.72
CA TYR A 51 23.49 18.71 6.24
C TYR A 51 22.79 17.88 5.17
N ARG A 52 22.00 18.53 4.30
CA ARG A 52 21.36 17.86 3.17
C ARG A 52 22.39 17.14 2.31
N GLU A 53 23.48 17.79 1.90
CA GLU A 53 24.49 17.13 1.06
C GLU A 53 25.12 15.92 1.75
N LYS A 54 25.42 16.03 3.05
CA LYS A 54 25.90 14.89 3.85
C LYS A 54 24.86 13.77 3.94
N ASN A 55 23.59 14.11 4.11
CA ASN A 55 22.49 13.17 4.17
C ASN A 55 22.30 12.42 2.83
N PHE A 56 22.41 13.13 1.70
CA PHE A 56 22.28 12.56 0.36
C PHE A 56 23.50 11.74 -0.09
N ALA A 57 24.67 11.98 0.52
CA ALA A 57 25.90 11.20 0.31
C ALA A 57 25.90 9.84 1.04
N ARG A 58 24.80 9.45 1.72
CA ARG A 58 24.71 8.13 2.36
C ARG A 58 24.67 7.00 1.32
N GLU A 59 25.50 5.99 1.54
CA GLU A 59 25.55 4.77 0.71
C GLU A 59 25.11 3.50 1.45
N ALA A 60 25.25 3.45 2.78
CA ALA A 60 24.99 2.25 3.58
C ALA A 60 23.83 2.39 4.58
N LEU A 61 23.69 3.56 5.19
CA LEU A 61 22.66 3.82 6.20
C LEU A 61 21.35 4.21 5.53
N THR A 62 20.25 3.57 5.94
CA THR A 62 18.87 3.96 5.62
C THR A 62 18.17 4.43 6.90
N ILE A 63 17.43 5.54 6.83
CA ILE A 63 16.71 6.13 7.96
C ILE A 63 15.26 6.37 7.53
N ASN A 64 14.30 5.80 8.25
CA ASN A 64 12.86 5.90 7.94
C ASN A 64 12.53 5.48 6.49
N PRO A 65 12.72 4.19 6.14
CA PRO A 65 12.43 3.70 4.79
C PRO A 65 10.93 3.83 4.45
N ALA A 66 10.63 4.03 3.17
CA ALA A 66 9.26 4.10 2.65
C ALA A 66 8.92 2.83 1.83
N LYS A 67 9.28 1.65 2.35
CA LYS A 67 8.96 0.34 1.76
C LYS A 67 8.87 -0.75 2.83
N GLY A 68 8.09 -1.80 2.57
CA GLY A 68 8.09 -3.06 3.30
C GLY A 68 8.89 -4.16 2.59
N CYS A 69 8.99 -5.34 3.19
CA CYS A 69 9.65 -6.50 2.57
C CYS A 69 8.66 -7.45 1.88
N GLN A 70 9.18 -8.29 0.97
CA GLN A 70 8.37 -9.17 0.10
C GLN A 70 7.26 -9.97 0.80
N PRO A 71 7.51 -10.77 1.86
CA PRO A 71 6.48 -11.66 2.43
C PRO A 71 5.25 -10.93 2.95
N LEU A 72 5.34 -9.64 3.30
CA LEU A 72 4.16 -8.81 3.61
C LEU A 72 3.19 -8.76 2.42
N GLY A 73 3.70 -8.51 1.21
CA GLY A 73 2.90 -8.47 0.00
C GLY A 73 2.43 -9.84 -0.46
N ALA A 74 3.23 -10.89 -0.23
CA ALA A 74 2.82 -12.25 -0.52
C ALA A 74 1.63 -12.70 0.34
N MET A 75 1.68 -12.42 1.65
CA MET A 75 0.55 -12.66 2.54
C MET A 75 -0.70 -11.88 2.11
N PHE A 76 -0.51 -10.62 1.68
CA PHE A 76 -1.61 -9.77 1.22
C PHE A 76 -2.26 -10.28 -0.08
N ALA A 77 -1.47 -10.80 -1.03
CA ALA A 77 -2.00 -11.47 -2.22
C ALA A 77 -2.74 -12.77 -1.87
N ALA A 78 -2.19 -13.56 -0.95
CA ALA A 78 -2.74 -14.87 -0.58
C ALA A 78 -4.15 -14.77 0.01
N VAL A 79 -4.40 -13.80 0.90
CA VAL A 79 -5.73 -13.66 1.54
C VAL A 79 -6.83 -13.20 0.57
N GLY A 80 -6.48 -12.76 -0.64
CA GLY A 80 -7.45 -12.42 -1.67
C GLY A 80 -8.10 -13.62 -2.36
N PHE A 81 -7.76 -14.87 -1.98
CA PHE A 81 -8.34 -16.09 -2.53
C PHE A 81 -9.16 -16.84 -1.48
N GLU A 82 -10.27 -17.45 -1.90
CA GLU A 82 -11.23 -18.06 -0.96
C GLU A 82 -10.57 -19.12 -0.07
N GLY A 83 -10.92 -19.13 1.22
CA GLY A 83 -10.45 -20.16 2.16
C GLY A 83 -8.92 -20.29 2.22
N THR A 84 -8.15 -19.25 1.87
CA THR A 84 -6.70 -19.34 1.76
C THR A 84 -6.01 -18.95 3.05
N LEU A 85 -5.10 -19.80 3.52
CA LEU A 85 -4.23 -19.51 4.65
C LEU A 85 -2.83 -19.11 4.15
N PRO A 86 -2.37 -17.87 4.40
CA PRO A 86 -0.98 -17.50 4.19
C PRO A 86 -0.07 -18.26 5.16
N PHE A 87 0.96 -18.90 4.63
CA PHE A 87 1.93 -19.67 5.37
C PHE A 87 3.33 -19.15 5.05
N VAL A 88 4.09 -18.77 6.07
CA VAL A 88 5.45 -18.28 5.89
C VAL A 88 6.44 -19.31 6.40
N GLN A 89 7.16 -19.94 5.48
CA GLN A 89 8.28 -20.81 5.79
C GLN A 89 9.44 -19.96 6.34
N GLY A 90 9.82 -20.23 7.60
CA GLY A 90 10.90 -19.49 8.26
C GLY A 90 10.59 -19.02 9.66
N SER A 91 11.13 -17.84 9.99
CA SER A 91 11.08 -17.28 11.34
C SER A 91 9.72 -16.69 11.69
N GLN A 92 9.16 -17.10 12.83
CA GLN A 92 7.85 -16.66 13.30
C GLN A 92 7.74 -15.17 13.63
N GLY A 93 8.87 -14.51 13.96
CA GLY A 93 8.89 -13.08 14.24
C GLY A 93 8.42 -12.24 13.05
N CYS A 94 8.72 -12.68 11.83
CA CYS A 94 8.26 -12.04 10.61
C CYS A 94 6.73 -12.03 10.51
N VAL A 95 6.08 -13.18 10.76
CA VAL A 95 4.63 -13.32 10.67
C VAL A 95 3.91 -12.44 11.70
N ALA A 96 4.44 -12.33 12.92
CA ALA A 96 3.90 -11.43 13.93
C ALA A 96 3.94 -9.96 13.46
N TYR A 97 5.04 -9.52 12.84
CA TYR A 97 5.15 -8.17 12.29
C TYR A 97 4.19 -7.92 11.13
N PHE A 98 4.07 -8.85 10.18
CA PHE A 98 3.19 -8.67 9.02
C PHE A 98 1.73 -8.56 9.43
N ARG A 99 1.27 -9.47 10.29
CA ARG A 99 -0.08 -9.43 10.86
C ARG A 99 -0.33 -8.11 11.59
N THR A 100 0.59 -7.71 12.48
CA THR A 100 0.47 -6.45 13.23
C THR A 100 0.42 -5.23 12.31
N HIS A 101 1.25 -5.20 11.27
CA HIS A 101 1.31 -4.07 10.34
C HIS A 101 0.00 -3.92 9.55
N LEU A 102 -0.55 -5.03 9.04
CA LEU A 102 -1.82 -5.05 8.31
C LEU A 102 -3.01 -4.76 9.23
N THR A 103 -3.08 -5.40 10.41
CA THR A 103 -4.13 -5.12 11.41
C THR A 103 -4.12 -3.66 11.86
N ARG A 104 -2.96 -3.03 12.03
CA ARG A 104 -2.91 -1.60 12.39
C ARG A 104 -3.46 -0.68 11.29
N HIS A 105 -3.39 -1.09 10.03
CA HIS A 105 -3.91 -0.30 8.91
C HIS A 105 -5.43 -0.51 8.71
N TYR A 106 -5.86 -1.77 8.66
CA TYR A 106 -7.27 -2.12 8.40
C TYR A 106 -8.14 -2.08 9.64
N LYS A 107 -7.55 -2.17 10.83
CA LYS A 107 -8.26 -2.40 12.10
C LYS A 107 -9.03 -3.73 12.13
N GLU A 108 -8.60 -4.68 11.29
CA GLU A 108 -9.18 -6.02 11.17
C GLU A 108 -8.18 -7.11 11.61
N PRO A 109 -8.65 -8.29 12.04
CA PRO A 109 -7.80 -9.46 12.19
C PRO A 109 -7.08 -9.79 10.87
N PHE A 110 -5.81 -10.19 10.96
CA PHE A 110 -5.08 -10.71 9.81
C PHE A 110 -4.48 -12.07 10.18
N SER A 111 -4.94 -13.12 9.49
CA SER A 111 -4.50 -14.50 9.74
C SER A 111 -3.29 -14.85 8.88
N GLY A 112 -2.38 -15.61 9.48
CA GLY A 112 -1.18 -16.13 8.81
C GLY A 112 -0.36 -16.94 9.80
N VAL A 113 0.29 -17.99 9.30
CA VAL A 113 1.04 -18.93 10.13
C VAL A 113 2.52 -18.96 9.73
N SER A 114 3.32 -19.51 10.63
CA SER A 114 4.76 -19.71 10.49
C SER A 114 5.06 -21.20 10.67
N SER A 115 6.06 -21.71 9.95
CA SER A 115 6.64 -23.03 10.24
C SER A 115 7.60 -23.01 11.45
N SER A 116 7.93 -21.81 11.93
CA SER A 116 8.67 -21.54 13.18
C SER A 116 10.04 -22.18 13.21
N MET A 117 10.82 -21.95 12.15
CA MET A 117 12.21 -22.38 12.08
C MET A 117 13.04 -21.68 13.17
N THR A 118 13.84 -22.49 13.87
CA THR A 118 14.80 -22.08 14.91
C THR A 118 16.22 -22.32 14.43
N GLU A 119 17.23 -22.06 15.27
CA GLU A 119 18.64 -22.22 14.92
C GLU A 119 19.00 -23.63 14.42
N ASP A 120 18.34 -24.68 14.93
CA ASP A 120 18.57 -26.06 14.47
C ASP A 120 18.30 -26.24 12.96
N ALA A 121 17.33 -25.50 12.41
CA ALA A 121 17.01 -25.54 10.98
C ALA A 121 18.13 -24.93 10.12
N ALA A 122 19.05 -24.15 10.69
CA ALA A 122 20.23 -23.69 9.97
C ALA A 122 21.23 -24.83 9.66
N VAL A 123 21.18 -25.93 10.41
CA VAL A 123 22.02 -27.12 10.19
C VAL A 123 21.36 -28.10 9.21
N PHE A 124 20.06 -28.35 9.39
CA PHE A 124 19.36 -29.45 8.70
C PHE A 124 18.36 -29.00 7.62
N GLY A 125 18.16 -27.70 7.45
CA GLY A 125 17.10 -27.15 6.61
C GLY A 125 15.73 -27.21 7.27
N GLY A 126 14.74 -26.53 6.68
CA GLY A 126 13.40 -26.39 7.23
C GLY A 126 12.38 -27.46 6.83
N LEU A 127 12.80 -28.64 6.36
CA LEU A 127 11.90 -29.66 5.81
C LEU A 127 10.90 -30.17 6.86
N GLN A 128 11.38 -30.54 8.05
CA GLN A 128 10.50 -31.04 9.11
C GLN A 128 9.50 -29.98 9.56
N ASN A 129 9.94 -28.71 9.62
CA ASN A 129 9.06 -27.57 9.88
C ASN A 129 7.94 -27.44 8.82
N MET A 130 8.23 -27.71 7.54
CA MET A 130 7.21 -27.72 6.49
C MET A 130 6.21 -28.87 6.66
N ILE A 131 6.71 -30.08 6.95
CA ILE A 131 5.88 -31.28 7.17
C ILE A 131 4.89 -31.03 8.31
N ASP A 132 5.40 -30.73 9.50
CA ASP A 132 4.57 -30.54 10.69
C ASP A 132 3.74 -29.25 10.59
N GLY A 133 4.31 -28.20 10.02
CA GLY A 133 3.65 -26.92 9.82
C GLY A 133 2.41 -27.04 8.92
N LEU A 134 2.53 -27.71 7.77
CA LEU A 134 1.38 -27.92 6.87
C LEU A 134 0.32 -28.81 7.52
N ALA A 135 0.72 -29.88 8.21
CA ALA A 135 -0.21 -30.77 8.92
C ALA A 135 -1.00 -30.04 10.01
N ASN A 136 -0.31 -29.26 10.84
CA ASN A 136 -0.93 -28.47 11.90
C ASN A 136 -1.83 -27.37 11.34
N ALA A 137 -1.36 -26.65 10.32
CA ALA A 137 -2.11 -25.57 9.69
C ALA A 137 -3.41 -26.09 9.06
N TYR A 138 -3.35 -27.22 8.34
CA TYR A 138 -4.51 -27.84 7.73
C TYR A 138 -5.52 -28.34 8.78
N THR A 139 -5.03 -29.02 9.82
CA THR A 139 -5.87 -29.59 10.88
C THR A 139 -6.59 -28.53 11.70
N LEU A 140 -5.87 -27.48 12.09
CA LEU A 140 -6.40 -26.44 12.98
C LEU A 140 -7.29 -25.43 12.26
N TYR A 141 -6.89 -24.99 11.07
CA TYR A 141 -7.53 -23.86 10.39
C TYR A 141 -8.39 -24.28 9.19
N LYS A 142 -8.29 -25.53 8.73
CA LYS A 142 -9.12 -26.10 7.65
C LYS A 142 -9.20 -25.23 6.37
N PRO A 143 -8.08 -24.73 5.84
CA PRO A 143 -8.09 -23.92 4.62
C PRO A 143 -8.43 -24.75 3.39
N LYS A 144 -8.99 -24.10 2.36
CA LYS A 144 -9.14 -24.64 1.01
C LYS A 144 -7.82 -24.59 0.21
N MET A 145 -6.92 -23.67 0.55
CA MET A 145 -5.59 -23.51 -0.06
C MET A 145 -4.58 -23.00 0.97
N ILE A 146 -3.34 -23.49 0.92
CA ILE A 146 -2.24 -22.97 1.76
C ILE A 146 -1.22 -22.30 0.86
N ALA A 147 -1.11 -20.98 0.93
CA ALA A 147 -0.19 -20.20 0.09
C ALA A 147 1.13 -19.96 0.82
N VAL A 148 2.21 -20.59 0.35
CA VAL A 148 3.51 -20.62 1.02
C VAL A 148 4.44 -19.53 0.48
N CYS A 149 4.94 -18.66 1.35
CA CYS A 149 6.06 -17.77 1.04
C CYS A 149 7.19 -17.95 2.06
N THR A 150 8.28 -17.18 1.94
CA THR A 150 9.49 -17.35 2.76
C THR A 150 9.92 -16.11 3.52
N THR A 151 10.52 -16.32 4.69
CA THR A 151 11.36 -15.31 5.34
C THR A 151 12.77 -15.31 4.77
N CYS A 152 13.56 -14.28 5.05
CA CYS A 152 14.97 -14.24 4.66
C CYS A 152 15.81 -15.40 5.21
N MET A 153 15.48 -15.96 6.39
CA MET A 153 16.22 -17.09 6.95
C MET A 153 16.14 -18.31 6.02
N ALA A 154 14.94 -18.69 5.59
CA ALA A 154 14.71 -19.82 4.69
C ALA A 154 15.41 -19.62 3.34
N GLU A 155 15.43 -18.38 2.84
CA GLU A 155 16.11 -18.03 1.58
C GLU A 155 17.63 -18.12 1.69
N VAL A 156 18.21 -17.68 2.81
CA VAL A 156 19.68 -17.69 3.00
C VAL A 156 20.21 -19.12 3.15
N ILE A 157 19.49 -19.99 3.86
CA ILE A 157 19.90 -21.40 4.00
C ILE A 157 19.63 -22.22 2.74
N GLY A 158 18.78 -21.73 1.84
CA GLY A 158 18.48 -22.35 0.55
C GLY A 158 17.44 -23.46 0.60
N ASP A 159 16.38 -23.31 1.41
CA ASP A 159 15.25 -24.25 1.44
C ASP A 159 14.57 -24.32 0.06
N ASP A 160 14.43 -25.52 -0.51
CA ASP A 160 13.66 -25.75 -1.74
C ASP A 160 12.18 -25.98 -1.40
N LEU A 161 11.36 -24.93 -1.58
CA LEU A 161 9.93 -25.00 -1.28
C LEU A 161 9.20 -26.06 -2.11
N GLY A 162 9.55 -26.21 -3.39
CA GLY A 162 8.87 -27.16 -4.27
C GLY A 162 9.10 -28.60 -3.84
N ALA A 163 10.36 -28.93 -3.53
CA ALA A 163 10.72 -30.23 -2.98
C ALA A 163 10.10 -30.47 -1.60
N PHE A 164 10.13 -29.47 -0.71
CA PHE A 164 9.62 -29.60 0.65
C PHE A 164 8.10 -29.81 0.67
N ILE A 165 7.35 -29.05 -0.13
CA ILE A 165 5.90 -29.21 -0.26
C ILE A 165 5.55 -30.59 -0.83
N THR A 166 6.29 -31.05 -1.83
CA THR A 166 6.11 -32.40 -2.41
C THR A 166 6.34 -33.49 -1.36
N ASN A 167 7.43 -33.39 -0.60
CA ASN A 167 7.75 -34.34 0.47
C ASN A 167 6.70 -34.30 1.60
N ALA A 168 6.22 -33.11 1.98
CA ALA A 168 5.17 -32.97 2.98
C ALA A 168 3.85 -33.62 2.53
N LYS A 169 3.47 -33.45 1.25
CA LYS A 169 2.33 -34.18 0.67
C LYS A 169 2.54 -35.69 0.71
N ASN A 170 3.71 -36.18 0.29
CA ASN A 170 4.04 -37.61 0.32
C ASN A 170 4.04 -38.21 1.74
N ALA A 171 4.40 -37.41 2.75
CA ALA A 171 4.30 -37.77 4.15
C ALA A 171 2.87 -37.73 4.73
N GLY A 172 1.88 -37.32 3.92
CA GLY A 172 0.48 -37.23 4.35
C GLY A 172 0.15 -36.01 5.19
N SER A 173 0.99 -34.96 5.16
CA SER A 173 0.76 -33.73 5.94
C SER A 173 -0.52 -33.02 5.52
N VAL A 174 -0.85 -33.03 4.23
CA VAL A 174 -2.07 -32.47 3.65
C VAL A 174 -2.58 -33.38 2.52
N PRO A 175 -3.87 -33.31 2.15
CA PRO A 175 -4.40 -34.01 1.00
C PRO A 175 -3.60 -33.72 -0.28
N GLN A 176 -3.45 -34.72 -1.14
CA GLN A 176 -2.67 -34.60 -2.38
C GLN A 176 -3.24 -33.55 -3.34
N ASP A 177 -4.56 -33.44 -3.37
CA ASP A 177 -5.34 -32.52 -4.17
C ASP A 177 -5.49 -31.12 -3.55
N LEU A 178 -5.10 -30.92 -2.28
CA LEU A 178 -5.09 -29.58 -1.67
C LEU A 178 -4.11 -28.67 -2.43
N PRO A 179 -4.54 -27.50 -2.93
CA PRO A 179 -3.64 -26.52 -3.52
C PRO A 179 -2.65 -25.97 -2.50
N VAL A 180 -1.36 -26.08 -2.80
CA VAL A 180 -0.27 -25.52 -2.00
C VAL A 180 0.66 -24.72 -2.92
N PRO A 181 0.22 -23.57 -3.46
CA PRO A 181 1.09 -22.70 -4.24
C PRO A 181 2.22 -22.13 -3.38
N PHE A 182 3.34 -21.83 -4.01
CA PHE A 182 4.47 -21.23 -3.31
C PHE A 182 5.16 -20.14 -4.11
N ALA A 183 5.88 -19.28 -3.39
CA ALA A 183 6.76 -18.29 -3.96
C ALA A 183 7.96 -18.03 -3.05
N HIS A 184 9.16 -17.98 -3.64
CA HIS A 184 10.33 -17.44 -2.96
C HIS A 184 10.22 -15.92 -2.83
N THR A 185 10.31 -15.42 -1.60
CA THR A 185 10.11 -14.01 -1.24
C THR A 185 11.27 -13.44 -0.41
N PRO A 186 12.50 -13.42 -0.94
CA PRO A 186 13.66 -12.89 -0.21
C PRO A 186 13.48 -11.42 0.12
N SER A 187 13.52 -11.08 1.40
CA SER A 187 13.29 -9.70 1.89
C SER A 187 14.37 -8.71 1.45
N PHE A 188 15.54 -9.21 1.04
CA PHE A 188 16.67 -8.42 0.56
C PHE A 188 16.62 -8.11 -0.94
N VAL A 189 15.56 -8.52 -1.66
CA VAL A 189 15.30 -8.16 -3.06
C VAL A 189 14.01 -7.36 -3.14
N GLY A 190 14.02 -6.23 -3.85
CA GLY A 190 12.80 -5.45 -4.11
C GLY A 190 12.12 -4.92 -2.84
N SER A 191 10.80 -5.15 -2.74
CA SER A 191 9.95 -4.71 -1.62
C SER A 191 8.67 -5.55 -1.53
N HIS A 192 7.73 -5.16 -0.67
CA HIS A 192 6.42 -5.82 -0.53
C HIS A 192 5.67 -5.98 -1.86
N ILE A 193 5.72 -5.01 -2.79
CA ILE A 193 5.07 -5.15 -4.10
C ILE A 193 5.69 -6.27 -4.97
N THR A 194 6.98 -6.57 -4.79
CA THR A 194 7.65 -7.69 -5.45
C THR A 194 7.19 -9.04 -4.89
N GLY A 195 6.92 -9.10 -3.58
CA GLY A 195 6.39 -10.30 -2.96
C GLY A 195 4.93 -10.57 -3.32
N TYR A 196 4.11 -9.51 -3.49
CA TYR A 196 2.76 -9.63 -4.04
C TYR A 196 2.80 -10.28 -5.43
N ASP A 197 3.63 -9.75 -6.34
CA ASP A 197 3.76 -10.26 -7.71
C ASP A 197 4.26 -11.73 -7.74
N ASN A 198 5.27 -12.04 -6.93
CA ASN A 198 5.80 -13.40 -6.81
C ASN A 198 4.71 -14.39 -6.35
N MET A 199 3.93 -14.03 -5.33
CA MET A 199 2.87 -14.89 -4.81
C MET A 199 1.70 -15.02 -5.80
N MET A 200 1.28 -13.92 -6.43
CA MET A 200 0.23 -13.96 -7.46
C MET A 200 0.60 -14.93 -8.59
N LYS A 201 1.81 -14.81 -9.14
CA LYS A 201 2.30 -15.77 -10.13
C LYS A 201 2.28 -17.20 -9.59
N GLY A 202 2.74 -17.42 -8.35
CA GLY A 202 2.78 -18.74 -7.72
C GLY A 202 1.39 -19.39 -7.59
N ILE A 203 0.40 -18.62 -7.15
CA ILE A 203 -1.00 -19.06 -7.02
C ILE A 203 -1.57 -19.41 -8.40
N LEU A 204 -1.49 -18.49 -9.35
CA LEU A 204 -2.06 -18.71 -10.69
C LEU A 204 -1.38 -19.87 -11.42
N SER A 205 -0.06 -20.02 -11.30
CA SER A 205 0.68 -21.16 -11.85
C SER A 205 0.21 -22.49 -11.28
N ASN A 206 -0.07 -22.54 -9.98
CA ASN A 206 -0.56 -23.76 -9.32
C ASN A 206 -1.98 -24.11 -9.73
N LEU A 207 -2.91 -23.15 -9.66
CA LEU A 207 -4.34 -23.36 -9.94
C LEU A 207 -4.61 -23.67 -11.42
N THR A 208 -3.75 -23.19 -12.32
CA THR A 208 -3.84 -23.47 -13.76
C THR A 208 -2.88 -24.57 -14.24
N ALA A 209 -2.19 -25.26 -13.34
CA ALA A 209 -1.25 -26.32 -13.70
C ALA A 209 -1.92 -27.40 -14.55
N GLY A 210 -1.29 -27.75 -15.69
CA GLY A 210 -1.82 -28.72 -16.65
C GLY A 210 -3.02 -28.24 -17.48
N LYS A 211 -3.55 -27.04 -17.21
CA LYS A 211 -4.60 -26.42 -18.03
C LYS A 211 -3.98 -25.66 -19.20
N LYS A 212 -4.72 -25.62 -20.31
CA LYS A 212 -4.42 -24.76 -21.46
C LYS A 212 -5.69 -24.03 -21.84
N LYS A 213 -5.54 -22.83 -22.38
CA LYS A 213 -6.67 -22.07 -22.94
C LYS A 213 -7.35 -22.92 -24.01
N ALA A 214 -8.61 -23.29 -23.78
CA ALA A 214 -9.39 -24.09 -24.71
C ALA A 214 -10.32 -23.19 -25.54
N THR A 215 -11.24 -22.51 -24.86
CA THR A 215 -12.19 -21.53 -25.43
C THR A 215 -12.31 -20.35 -24.48
N SER A 216 -12.80 -19.20 -24.97
CA SER A 216 -12.97 -18.05 -24.08
C SER A 216 -14.22 -18.19 -23.22
N ASN A 217 -14.11 -17.95 -21.92
CA ASN A 217 -15.26 -17.85 -21.00
C ASN A 217 -15.99 -16.49 -21.10
N GLY A 218 -15.55 -15.59 -21.98
CA GLY A 218 -16.13 -14.27 -22.20
C GLY A 218 -15.86 -13.25 -21.08
N LYS A 219 -15.13 -13.62 -20.02
CA LYS A 219 -14.80 -12.73 -18.90
C LYS A 219 -13.56 -11.88 -19.19
N ILE A 220 -13.42 -10.80 -18.42
CA ILE A 220 -12.18 -10.03 -18.24
C ILE A 220 -11.61 -10.32 -16.86
N ASN A 221 -10.32 -10.62 -16.76
CA ASN A 221 -9.67 -10.69 -15.46
C ASN A 221 -9.22 -9.30 -15.02
N PHE A 222 -9.38 -8.99 -13.74
CA PHE A 222 -8.78 -7.84 -13.09
C PHE A 222 -7.77 -8.32 -12.05
N ILE A 223 -6.59 -7.70 -12.00
CA ILE A 223 -5.61 -7.92 -10.92
C ILE A 223 -5.39 -6.57 -10.21
N PRO A 224 -5.85 -6.41 -8.95
CA PRO A 224 -5.69 -5.14 -8.23
C PRO A 224 -4.24 -4.70 -8.05
N GLY A 225 -3.35 -5.67 -7.82
CA GLY A 225 -2.01 -5.37 -7.31
C GLY A 225 -2.02 -5.24 -5.79
N PHE A 226 -0.92 -4.75 -5.22
CA PHE A 226 -0.86 -4.37 -3.82
C PHE A 226 -1.66 -3.05 -3.61
N ASP A 227 -2.98 -3.13 -3.65
CA ASP A 227 -3.90 -2.04 -3.36
C ASP A 227 -4.43 -2.17 -1.93
N THR A 228 -4.36 -1.09 -1.16
CA THR A 228 -4.68 -1.09 0.27
C THR A 228 -5.95 -0.31 0.61
N TYR A 229 -6.68 0.14 -0.40
CA TYR A 229 -8.03 0.68 -0.24
C TYR A 229 -9.03 -0.39 -0.67
N VAL A 230 -9.72 -0.95 0.32
CA VAL A 230 -10.73 -2.01 0.16
C VAL A 230 -11.80 -1.62 -0.86
N GLU A 231 -12.21 -0.36 -0.82
CA GLU A 231 -13.26 0.16 -1.68
C GLU A 231 -12.82 0.26 -3.14
N ASN A 232 -11.51 0.23 -3.46
CA ASN A 232 -11.06 0.22 -4.86
C ASN A 232 -11.49 -1.06 -5.58
N ASN A 233 -11.39 -2.22 -4.91
CA ASN A 233 -11.88 -3.48 -5.46
C ASN A 233 -13.38 -3.43 -5.70
N ARG A 234 -14.16 -2.87 -4.75
CA ARG A 234 -15.62 -2.72 -4.87
C ARG A 234 -16.02 -1.76 -5.98
N GLU A 235 -15.28 -0.67 -6.15
CA GLU A 235 -15.55 0.30 -7.20
C GLU A 235 -15.24 -0.24 -8.59
N VAL A 236 -14.15 -0.99 -8.76
CA VAL A 236 -13.84 -1.69 -10.03
C VAL A 236 -14.94 -2.70 -10.37
N LYS A 237 -15.39 -3.49 -9.38
CA LYS A 237 -16.52 -4.41 -9.53
C LYS A 237 -17.78 -3.68 -10.00
N ARG A 238 -18.16 -2.59 -9.31
CA ARG A 238 -19.32 -1.77 -9.65
C ARG A 238 -19.24 -1.18 -11.05
N ILE A 239 -18.09 -0.63 -11.44
CA ILE A 239 -17.89 -0.08 -12.80
C ILE A 239 -18.07 -1.19 -13.85
N ALA A 240 -17.48 -2.35 -13.63
CA ALA A 240 -17.62 -3.48 -14.55
C ALA A 240 -19.08 -3.96 -14.63
N ASP A 241 -19.79 -4.03 -13.51
CA ASP A 241 -21.22 -4.39 -13.44
C ASP A 241 -22.09 -3.38 -14.20
N LEU A 242 -21.84 -2.07 -14.05
CA LEU A 242 -22.56 -1.01 -14.78
C LEU A 242 -22.32 -1.09 -16.29
N MET A 243 -21.11 -1.43 -16.72
CA MET A 243 -20.81 -1.71 -18.14
C MET A 243 -21.36 -3.07 -18.59
N GLY A 244 -21.96 -3.84 -17.69
CA GLY A 244 -22.45 -5.20 -17.91
C GLY A 244 -21.35 -6.23 -18.14
N ILE A 245 -20.08 -5.93 -17.85
CA ILE A 245 -18.93 -6.79 -18.13
C ILE A 245 -18.91 -7.96 -17.15
N ASN A 246 -18.79 -9.19 -17.65
CA ASN A 246 -18.50 -10.34 -16.80
C ASN A 246 -17.01 -10.34 -16.48
N TYR A 247 -16.64 -10.49 -15.20
CA TYR A 247 -15.25 -10.42 -14.78
C TYR A 247 -14.88 -11.48 -13.73
N THR A 248 -13.57 -11.63 -13.55
CA THR A 248 -12.96 -12.29 -12.38
C THR A 248 -11.96 -11.32 -11.77
N LEU A 249 -12.19 -10.90 -10.52
CA LEU A 249 -11.21 -10.13 -9.76
C LEU A 249 -10.27 -11.12 -9.07
N LEU A 250 -9.01 -11.17 -9.47
CA LEU A 250 -7.99 -12.10 -8.97
C LEU A 250 -7.27 -11.49 -7.78
N SER A 251 -7.30 -12.17 -6.63
CA SER A 251 -6.87 -11.66 -5.32
C SER A 251 -7.78 -10.55 -4.77
N ASP A 252 -9.09 -10.80 -4.74
CA ASP A 252 -10.06 -9.91 -4.10
C ASP A 252 -10.06 -10.10 -2.58
N ASN A 253 -9.35 -9.22 -1.88
CA ASN A 253 -9.28 -9.21 -0.41
C ASN A 253 -10.34 -8.31 0.24
N SER A 254 -11.33 -7.80 -0.51
CA SER A 254 -12.19 -6.73 0.00
C SER A 254 -12.99 -7.13 1.25
N ASP A 255 -13.55 -8.33 1.28
CA ASP A 255 -14.27 -8.84 2.45
C ASP A 255 -13.32 -9.33 3.56
N TYR A 256 -12.08 -9.72 3.20
CA TYR A 256 -11.05 -10.15 4.15
C TYR A 256 -10.61 -9.04 5.10
N VAL A 257 -10.46 -7.82 4.56
CA VAL A 257 -10.02 -6.65 5.32
C VAL A 257 -11.14 -5.64 5.59
N ASP A 258 -12.40 -6.08 5.50
CA ASP A 258 -13.59 -5.32 5.89
C ASP A 258 -14.76 -6.27 6.17
N SER A 259 -14.56 -7.20 7.10
CA SER A 259 -15.56 -8.20 7.47
C SER A 259 -16.66 -7.60 8.36
N PRO A 260 -17.93 -7.99 8.21
CA PRO A 260 -18.98 -7.51 9.10
C PRO A 260 -18.79 -8.05 10.52
N ASN A 261 -19.10 -7.23 11.53
CA ASN A 261 -19.14 -7.67 12.93
C ASN A 261 -20.55 -8.12 13.31
N ASP A 262 -20.86 -9.40 13.08
CA ASP A 262 -22.13 -10.05 13.40
C ASP A 262 -22.10 -10.88 14.70
N GLY A 263 -20.97 -10.85 15.41
CA GLY A 263 -20.73 -11.62 16.64
C GLY A 263 -19.96 -12.92 16.44
N GLU A 264 -19.70 -13.34 15.19
CA GLU A 264 -18.89 -14.52 14.87
C GLU A 264 -17.58 -14.13 14.17
N PHE A 265 -16.48 -14.78 14.54
CA PHE A 265 -15.21 -14.59 13.82
C PHE A 265 -15.13 -15.54 12.63
N ASN A 266 -15.24 -14.99 11.43
CA ASN A 266 -14.93 -15.70 10.19
C ASN A 266 -13.46 -15.48 9.80
N MET A 267 -12.66 -16.55 9.77
CA MET A 267 -11.24 -16.48 9.38
C MET A 267 -11.04 -16.26 7.86
N TYR A 268 -12.02 -16.64 7.03
CA TYR A 268 -11.92 -16.61 5.57
C TYR A 268 -13.16 -15.97 4.92
N PRO A 269 -13.45 -14.69 5.16
CA PRO A 269 -14.56 -14.02 4.49
C PRO A 269 -14.19 -13.69 3.04
N GLY A 270 -15.11 -13.97 2.11
CA GLY A 270 -14.97 -13.68 0.68
C GLY A 270 -13.77 -14.34 0.00
N GLY A 271 -13.10 -13.60 -0.87
CA GLY A 271 -11.97 -14.06 -1.68
C GLY A 271 -12.38 -14.50 -3.09
N THR A 272 -11.44 -14.39 -4.04
CA THR A 272 -11.57 -14.98 -5.37
C THR A 272 -11.75 -16.49 -5.24
N LYS A 273 -12.84 -17.03 -5.80
CA LYS A 273 -13.04 -18.48 -5.79
C LYS A 273 -11.91 -19.21 -6.50
N LEU A 274 -11.47 -20.36 -5.98
CA LEU A 274 -10.37 -21.12 -6.56
C LEU A 274 -10.75 -21.65 -7.95
N GLU A 275 -12.03 -21.99 -8.15
CA GLU A 275 -12.56 -22.39 -9.46
C GLU A 275 -12.49 -21.25 -10.49
N ASP A 276 -12.88 -20.03 -10.12
CA ASP A 276 -12.82 -18.85 -10.99
C ASP A 276 -11.37 -18.44 -11.29
N ALA A 277 -10.48 -18.52 -10.30
CA ALA A 277 -9.05 -18.31 -10.49
C ALA A 277 -8.43 -19.38 -11.40
N ALA A 278 -8.90 -20.62 -11.32
CA ALA A 278 -8.42 -21.68 -12.19
C ALA A 278 -9.01 -21.62 -13.61
N ASP A 279 -10.18 -20.99 -13.80
CA ASP A 279 -10.81 -20.71 -15.09
C ASP A 279 -10.33 -19.38 -15.71
N SER A 280 -9.60 -18.55 -14.97
CA SER A 280 -9.13 -17.25 -15.44
C SER A 280 -8.22 -17.33 -16.67
N ILE A 281 -7.57 -18.48 -16.91
CA ILE A 281 -6.83 -18.79 -18.15
C ILE A 281 -7.69 -18.70 -19.42
N ASN A 282 -9.01 -18.87 -19.29
CA ASN A 282 -9.97 -18.80 -20.39
C ASN A 282 -10.54 -17.37 -20.60
N ALA A 283 -10.13 -16.38 -19.81
CA ALA A 283 -10.56 -14.98 -20.02
C ALA A 283 -10.13 -14.43 -21.39
N LYS A 284 -10.88 -13.44 -21.87
CA LYS A 284 -10.59 -12.74 -23.13
C LYS A 284 -9.30 -11.91 -23.01
N ALA A 285 -9.15 -11.23 -21.88
CA ALA A 285 -7.98 -10.42 -21.54
C ALA A 285 -7.83 -10.33 -20.02
N THR A 286 -6.64 -9.93 -19.58
CA THR A 286 -6.34 -9.57 -18.19
C THR A 286 -5.93 -8.11 -18.12
N VAL A 287 -6.56 -7.35 -17.21
CA VAL A 287 -6.24 -5.95 -16.93
C VAL A 287 -5.65 -5.86 -15.52
N ALA A 288 -4.38 -5.50 -15.41
CA ALA A 288 -3.74 -5.22 -14.14
C ALA A 288 -3.95 -3.75 -13.76
N LEU A 289 -4.37 -3.50 -12.52
CA LEU A 289 -4.62 -2.15 -12.02
C LEU A 289 -3.36 -1.43 -11.51
N GLN A 290 -2.25 -2.18 -11.40
CA GLN A 290 -0.94 -1.71 -11.02
C GLN A 290 0.12 -2.41 -11.87
N ALA A 291 1.06 -1.67 -12.45
CA ALA A 291 2.08 -2.22 -13.34
C ALA A 291 3.23 -2.90 -12.58
N TYR A 292 3.66 -2.30 -11.46
CA TYR A 292 4.92 -2.62 -10.79
C TYR A 292 4.77 -3.69 -9.70
N SER A 293 3.54 -3.94 -9.25
CA SER A 293 3.19 -5.09 -8.39
C SER A 293 2.72 -6.32 -9.18
N THR A 294 2.78 -6.29 -10.52
CA THR A 294 2.25 -7.38 -11.38
C THR A 294 3.16 -7.76 -12.55
N SER A 295 4.39 -7.27 -12.62
CA SER A 295 5.26 -7.44 -13.80
C SER A 295 5.46 -8.92 -14.19
N LYS A 296 5.85 -9.78 -13.25
CA LYS A 296 6.09 -11.20 -13.49
C LYS A 296 4.80 -11.95 -13.75
N THR A 297 3.72 -11.57 -13.06
CA THR A 297 2.39 -12.16 -13.24
C THR A 297 1.85 -11.86 -14.63
N ARG A 298 1.96 -10.61 -15.10
CA ARG A 298 1.57 -10.19 -16.45
C ARG A 298 2.39 -10.91 -17.52
N ASP A 299 3.71 -10.99 -17.35
CA ASP A 299 4.57 -11.73 -18.27
C ASP A 299 4.20 -13.22 -18.34
N TYR A 300 3.92 -13.83 -17.19
CA TYR A 300 3.44 -15.22 -17.11
C TYR A 300 2.12 -15.40 -17.86
N ILE A 301 1.13 -14.54 -17.61
CA ILE A 301 -0.18 -14.61 -18.28
C ILE A 301 -0.03 -14.43 -19.79
N ALA A 302 0.77 -13.46 -20.25
CA ALA A 302 0.98 -13.22 -21.67
C ALA A 302 1.63 -14.43 -22.36
N LYS A 303 2.65 -15.04 -21.73
CA LYS A 303 3.43 -16.14 -22.31
C LYS A 303 2.73 -17.50 -22.20
N GLU A 304 2.30 -17.86 -21.00
CA GLU A 304 1.78 -19.20 -20.71
C GLU A 304 0.28 -19.32 -21.03
N TRP A 305 -0.50 -18.26 -20.85
CA TRP A 305 -1.94 -18.29 -21.18
C TRP A 305 -2.25 -17.76 -22.58
N GLY A 306 -1.31 -17.03 -23.22
CA GLY A 306 -1.54 -16.40 -24.52
C GLY A 306 -2.68 -15.37 -24.50
N GLN A 307 -2.90 -14.71 -23.36
CA GLN A 307 -3.92 -13.68 -23.23
C GLN A 307 -3.38 -12.29 -23.59
N LYS A 308 -4.28 -11.42 -24.05
CA LYS A 308 -4.00 -9.98 -24.09
C LYS A 308 -3.92 -9.48 -22.65
N VAL A 309 -2.82 -8.82 -22.30
CA VAL A 309 -2.58 -8.25 -20.97
C VAL A 309 -2.41 -6.75 -21.09
N GLU A 310 -3.17 -6.01 -20.29
CA GLU A 310 -3.16 -4.55 -20.26
C GLU A 310 -2.85 -4.04 -18.84
N VAL A 311 -2.33 -2.83 -18.76
CA VAL A 311 -2.19 -2.08 -17.50
C VAL A 311 -3.13 -0.90 -17.58
N SER A 312 -3.90 -0.65 -16.52
CA SER A 312 -4.74 0.54 -16.42
C SER A 312 -4.76 1.04 -14.99
N ARG A 313 -4.65 2.36 -14.78
CA ARG A 313 -4.65 2.98 -13.46
C ARG A 313 -5.85 3.93 -13.38
N PRO A 314 -7.03 3.45 -12.93
CA PRO A 314 -8.26 4.22 -12.94
C PRO A 314 -8.28 5.29 -11.82
N TRP A 315 -7.29 6.19 -11.81
CA TRP A 315 -7.17 7.29 -10.86
C TRP A 315 -7.22 8.61 -11.62
N GLY A 316 -7.79 9.65 -11.00
CA GLY A 316 -8.02 10.92 -11.68
C GLY A 316 -9.09 10.81 -12.78
N ILE A 317 -9.31 11.90 -13.51
CA ILE A 317 -10.26 11.91 -14.63
C ILE A 317 -9.67 11.12 -15.80
N LYS A 318 -8.44 11.43 -16.22
CA LYS A 318 -7.82 10.82 -17.40
C LYS A 318 -7.62 9.31 -17.21
N GLY A 319 -7.09 8.89 -16.07
CA GLY A 319 -6.85 7.47 -15.81
C GLY A 319 -8.15 6.66 -15.77
N THR A 320 -9.23 7.24 -15.24
CA THR A 320 -10.56 6.63 -15.26
C THR A 320 -11.14 6.58 -16.68
N ASP A 321 -11.07 7.67 -17.44
CA ASP A 321 -11.53 7.73 -18.84
C ASP A 321 -10.81 6.66 -19.69
N GLU A 322 -9.48 6.56 -19.56
CA GLU A 322 -8.65 5.56 -20.26
C GLU A 322 -9.03 4.13 -19.89
N PHE A 323 -9.31 3.86 -18.61
CA PHE A 323 -9.80 2.56 -18.16
C PHE A 323 -11.14 2.19 -18.80
N LEU A 324 -12.13 3.10 -18.76
CA LEU A 324 -13.45 2.85 -19.33
C LEU A 324 -13.39 2.66 -20.85
N MET A 325 -12.62 3.49 -21.56
CA MET A 325 -12.40 3.34 -23.00
C MET A 325 -11.73 2.00 -23.33
N LYS A 326 -10.74 1.58 -22.54
CA LYS A 326 -10.08 0.28 -22.73
C LYS A 326 -11.04 -0.88 -22.50
N LEU A 327 -11.89 -0.81 -21.47
CA LEU A 327 -12.92 -1.83 -21.23
C LEU A 327 -13.94 -1.89 -22.37
N SER A 328 -14.37 -0.73 -22.88
CA SER A 328 -15.23 -0.64 -24.05
C SER A 328 -14.57 -1.27 -25.29
N GLU A 329 -13.30 -0.97 -25.56
CA GLU A 329 -12.52 -1.59 -26.65
C GLU A 329 -12.44 -3.12 -26.50
N LEU A 330 -12.09 -3.59 -25.31
CA LEU A 330 -11.90 -5.01 -25.04
C LEU A 330 -13.20 -5.81 -25.11
N THR A 331 -14.33 -5.22 -24.77
CA THR A 331 -15.60 -5.95 -24.60
C THR A 331 -16.64 -5.64 -25.66
N GLY A 332 -16.51 -4.51 -26.37
CA GLY A 332 -17.53 -3.99 -27.27
C GLY A 332 -18.75 -3.40 -26.55
N LYS A 333 -18.70 -3.25 -25.21
CA LYS A 333 -19.79 -2.70 -24.42
C LYS A 333 -19.66 -1.18 -24.32
N ALA A 334 -20.76 -0.47 -24.56
CA ALA A 334 -20.81 0.98 -24.42
C ALA A 334 -20.57 1.40 -22.97
N ILE A 335 -19.99 2.60 -22.79
CA ILE A 335 -19.91 3.24 -21.48
C ILE A 335 -21.33 3.72 -21.11
N PRO A 336 -21.88 3.31 -19.96
CA PRO A 336 -23.22 3.68 -19.53
C PRO A 336 -23.32 5.16 -19.14
N ALA A 337 -24.49 5.76 -19.34
CA ALA A 337 -24.76 7.18 -19.05
C ALA A 337 -24.54 7.54 -17.57
N GLU A 338 -24.73 6.59 -16.67
CA GLU A 338 -24.47 6.74 -15.23
C GLU A 338 -23.01 7.12 -14.96
N LEU A 339 -22.06 6.50 -15.67
CA LEU A 339 -20.64 6.81 -15.51
C LEU A 339 -20.28 8.16 -16.15
N GLU A 340 -20.96 8.57 -17.23
CA GLU A 340 -20.81 9.91 -17.81
C GLU A 340 -21.30 11.00 -16.85
N VAL A 341 -22.40 10.77 -16.14
CA VAL A 341 -22.92 11.68 -15.11
C VAL A 341 -21.96 11.74 -13.91
N GLU A 342 -21.41 10.61 -13.47
CA GLU A 342 -20.40 10.58 -12.41
C GLU A 342 -19.13 11.33 -12.80
N ARG A 343 -18.67 11.18 -14.05
CA ARG A 343 -17.57 11.97 -14.60
C ARG A 343 -17.87 13.46 -14.54
N GLY A 344 -19.07 13.87 -14.96
CA GLY A 344 -19.50 15.28 -14.92
C GLY A 344 -19.46 15.86 -13.51
N ARG A 345 -19.93 15.12 -12.51
CA ARG A 345 -19.87 15.52 -11.08
C ARG A 345 -18.45 15.61 -10.55
N ALA A 346 -17.56 14.70 -10.96
CA ALA A 346 -16.15 14.76 -10.58
C ALA A 346 -15.46 15.99 -11.16
N VAL A 347 -15.71 16.31 -12.44
CA VAL A 347 -15.18 17.52 -13.09
C VAL A 347 -15.75 18.79 -12.43
N ASP A 348 -17.04 18.83 -12.12
CA ASP A 348 -17.69 19.94 -11.43
C ASP A 348 -17.01 20.24 -10.07
N ALA A 349 -16.82 19.22 -9.24
CA ALA A 349 -16.11 19.35 -7.98
C ALA A 349 -14.66 19.83 -8.17
N MET A 350 -13.95 19.33 -9.19
CA MET A 350 -12.61 19.82 -9.54
C MET A 350 -12.65 21.31 -9.90
N THR A 351 -13.65 21.77 -10.67
CA THR A 351 -13.77 23.19 -11.03
C THR A 351 -14.08 24.07 -9.83
N ASP A 352 -14.91 23.61 -8.89
CA ASP A 352 -15.22 24.33 -7.65
C ASP A 352 -13.97 24.54 -6.79
N SER A 353 -13.07 23.55 -6.77
CA SER A 353 -11.91 23.55 -5.88
C SER A 353 -10.59 23.97 -6.54
N HIS A 354 -10.56 24.14 -7.87
CA HIS A 354 -9.30 24.29 -8.61
C HIS A 354 -8.47 25.49 -8.13
N ALA A 355 -9.11 26.61 -7.79
CA ALA A 355 -8.43 27.84 -7.38
C ALA A 355 -7.59 27.65 -6.09
N TRP A 356 -7.96 26.70 -5.24
CA TRP A 356 -7.25 26.40 -4.00
C TRP A 356 -6.05 25.47 -4.20
N VAL A 357 -6.10 24.61 -5.22
CA VAL A 357 -5.06 23.62 -5.55
C VAL A 357 -4.06 24.13 -6.60
N HIS A 358 -4.51 24.97 -7.53
CA HIS A 358 -3.69 25.49 -8.61
C HIS A 358 -2.41 26.16 -8.10
N GLY A 359 -1.27 25.80 -8.71
CA GLY A 359 0.06 26.31 -8.35
C GLY A 359 0.59 25.86 -6.99
N LYS A 360 -0.15 25.03 -6.22
CA LYS A 360 0.36 24.48 -4.96
C LYS A 360 1.51 23.53 -5.26
N ARG A 361 2.64 23.78 -4.61
CA ARG A 361 3.84 22.95 -4.64
C ARG A 361 3.64 21.80 -3.68
N PHE A 362 3.92 20.58 -4.10
CA PHE A 362 3.81 19.43 -3.20
C PHE A 362 5.00 18.48 -3.27
N ALA A 363 5.19 17.78 -2.16
CA ALA A 363 6.04 16.61 -2.06
C ALA A 363 5.18 15.36 -1.90
N ILE A 364 5.58 14.26 -2.52
CA ILE A 364 4.88 12.98 -2.41
C ILE A 364 5.85 11.82 -2.26
N TYR A 365 5.43 10.80 -1.51
CA TYR A 365 6.11 9.51 -1.48
C TYR A 365 5.14 8.33 -1.37
N GLY A 366 5.58 7.15 -1.84
CA GLY A 366 4.80 5.93 -1.79
C GLY A 366 5.30 4.87 -2.77
N ASP A 367 4.46 3.87 -3.03
CA ASP A 367 4.71 2.84 -4.05
C ASP A 367 4.58 3.42 -5.47
N PRO A 368 5.27 2.84 -6.48
CA PRO A 368 5.33 3.37 -7.84
C PRO A 368 3.96 3.73 -8.45
N ASP A 369 3.02 2.78 -8.50
CA ASP A 369 1.70 3.00 -9.13
C ASP A 369 0.82 4.01 -8.37
N LEU A 370 0.90 4.03 -7.04
CA LEU A 370 0.23 5.04 -6.21
C LEU A 370 0.77 6.43 -6.54
N VAL A 371 2.09 6.59 -6.55
CA VAL A 371 2.75 7.87 -6.82
C VAL A 371 2.45 8.35 -8.22
N TYR A 372 2.54 7.47 -9.23
CA TYR A 372 2.16 7.81 -10.60
C TYR A 372 0.74 8.37 -10.68
N SER A 373 -0.19 7.66 -10.03
CA SER A 373 -1.62 7.98 -10.06
C SER A 373 -1.95 9.30 -9.37
N VAL A 374 -1.40 9.53 -8.18
CA VAL A 374 -1.62 10.78 -7.43
C VAL A 374 -0.92 11.95 -8.12
N VAL A 375 0.30 11.77 -8.63
CA VAL A 375 0.97 12.82 -9.43
C VAL A 375 0.14 13.18 -10.65
N GLY A 376 -0.37 12.19 -11.40
CA GLY A 376 -1.25 12.41 -12.54
C GLY A 376 -2.47 13.26 -12.16
N PHE A 377 -3.18 12.88 -11.10
CA PHE A 377 -4.32 13.63 -10.60
C PHE A 377 -3.98 15.06 -10.15
N MET A 378 -2.87 15.24 -9.44
CA MET A 378 -2.44 16.59 -9.01
C MET A 378 -2.05 17.48 -10.20
N LEU A 379 -1.48 16.91 -11.26
CA LEU A 379 -1.23 17.64 -12.51
C LEU A 379 -2.53 18.05 -13.21
N GLU A 380 -3.59 17.22 -13.16
CA GLU A 380 -4.93 17.58 -13.67
C GLU A 380 -5.53 18.76 -12.90
N MET A 381 -5.24 18.87 -11.59
CA MET A 381 -5.65 19.99 -10.74
C MET A 381 -4.73 21.23 -10.86
N GLY A 382 -3.68 21.15 -11.67
CA GLY A 382 -2.70 22.23 -11.86
C GLY A 382 -1.77 22.48 -10.68
N ALA A 383 -1.49 21.45 -9.87
CA ALA A 383 -0.50 21.49 -8.81
C ALA A 383 0.88 20.99 -9.27
N GLU A 384 1.93 21.44 -8.58
CA GLU A 384 3.34 21.28 -9.00
C GLU A 384 4.07 20.25 -8.12
N PRO A 385 4.39 19.04 -8.63
CA PRO A 385 5.11 18.02 -7.87
C PRO A 385 6.61 18.33 -7.77
N VAL A 386 7.03 19.11 -6.78
CA VAL A 386 8.44 19.53 -6.63
C VAL A 386 9.34 18.37 -6.22
N HIS A 387 8.88 17.50 -5.31
CA HIS A 387 9.66 16.38 -4.78
C HIS A 387 8.86 15.07 -4.82
N ILE A 388 9.27 14.14 -5.67
CA ILE A 388 8.62 12.84 -5.82
C ILE A 388 9.60 11.75 -5.37
N LEU A 389 9.36 11.15 -4.20
CA LEU A 389 10.23 10.12 -3.63
C LEU A 389 9.61 8.74 -3.77
N VAL A 390 10.31 7.82 -4.42
CA VAL A 390 9.91 6.41 -4.54
C VAL A 390 11.08 5.53 -4.10
N HIS A 391 11.01 5.02 -2.87
CA HIS A 391 12.11 4.26 -2.27
C HIS A 391 12.34 2.94 -3.02
N ASN A 392 11.26 2.25 -3.40
CA ASN A 392 11.25 0.98 -4.13
C ASN A 392 11.08 1.17 -5.65
N THR A 393 11.70 2.21 -6.19
CA THR A 393 11.72 2.55 -7.62
C THR A 393 12.47 1.51 -8.48
N ASN A 394 12.36 1.66 -9.80
CA ASN A 394 13.25 1.08 -10.80
C ASN A 394 13.33 2.03 -12.02
N GLU A 395 14.30 1.80 -12.91
CA GLU A 395 14.54 2.67 -14.07
C GLU A 395 13.34 2.77 -15.03
N VAL A 396 12.55 1.70 -15.16
CA VAL A 396 11.35 1.67 -16.02
C VAL A 396 10.30 2.65 -15.47
N PHE A 397 10.08 2.61 -14.16
CA PHE A 397 9.18 3.53 -13.47
C PHE A 397 9.63 4.98 -13.58
N GLU A 398 10.89 5.27 -13.33
CA GLU A 398 11.37 6.66 -13.38
C GLU A 398 11.22 7.25 -14.79
N LYS A 399 11.44 6.43 -15.83
CA LYS A 399 11.20 6.84 -17.21
C LYS A 399 9.71 7.05 -17.51
N GLU A 400 8.83 6.16 -17.03
CA GLU A 400 7.38 6.31 -17.20
C GLU A 400 6.87 7.58 -16.50
N LEU A 401 7.28 7.81 -15.26
CA LEU A 401 6.92 8.99 -14.47
C LEU A 401 7.49 10.27 -15.11
N ARG A 402 8.73 10.24 -15.62
CA ARG A 402 9.30 11.39 -16.36
C ARG A 402 8.44 11.74 -17.57
N GLY A 403 8.00 10.75 -18.34
CA GLY A 403 7.10 10.98 -19.48
C GLY A 403 5.76 11.62 -19.08
N LEU A 404 5.19 11.24 -17.92
CA LEU A 404 3.99 11.90 -17.37
C LEU A 404 4.28 13.36 -17.01
N LEU A 405 5.37 13.63 -16.32
CA LEU A 405 5.76 14.98 -15.90
C LEU A 405 6.01 15.90 -17.10
N ASP A 406 6.72 15.41 -18.10
CA ASP A 406 7.04 16.17 -19.32
C ASP A 406 5.79 16.46 -20.18
N SER A 407 4.67 15.75 -19.93
CA SER A 407 3.39 15.97 -20.62
C SER A 407 2.56 17.13 -20.05
N SER A 408 3.00 17.75 -18.95
CA SER A 408 2.28 18.83 -18.28
C SER A 408 3.22 19.99 -17.93
N GLU A 409 2.74 21.23 -18.10
CA GLU A 409 3.47 22.44 -17.73
C GLU A 409 3.80 22.49 -16.22
N PHE A 410 2.93 21.91 -15.39
CA PHE A 410 3.12 21.84 -13.93
C PHE A 410 4.19 20.81 -13.52
N GLY A 411 4.63 19.92 -14.42
CA GLY A 411 5.66 18.92 -14.16
C GLY A 411 7.10 19.43 -14.34
N LYS A 412 7.31 20.67 -14.79
CA LYS A 412 8.63 21.18 -15.20
C LYS A 412 9.68 21.22 -14.09
N GLU A 413 9.29 21.57 -12.87
CA GLU A 413 10.21 21.65 -11.73
C GLU A 413 10.39 20.31 -10.99
N ALA A 414 9.76 19.24 -11.48
CA ALA A 414 9.65 17.99 -10.75
C ALA A 414 10.96 17.18 -10.67
N LYS A 415 11.36 16.88 -9.43
CA LYS A 415 12.52 16.04 -9.12
C LYS A 415 12.08 14.66 -8.64
N ILE A 416 12.54 13.62 -9.32
CA ILE A 416 12.32 12.22 -8.94
C ILE A 416 13.49 11.76 -8.06
N TRP A 417 13.19 11.26 -6.87
CA TRP A 417 14.14 10.82 -5.86
C TRP A 417 14.01 9.31 -5.66
N GLY A 418 14.61 8.56 -6.59
CA GLY A 418 14.68 7.12 -6.54
C GLY A 418 15.59 6.58 -5.43
N GLY A 419 15.16 5.53 -4.73
CA GLY A 419 15.99 4.83 -3.72
C GLY A 419 16.28 5.64 -2.45
N LYS A 420 15.70 6.84 -2.33
CA LYS A 420 15.85 7.70 -1.14
C LYS A 420 14.80 7.33 -0.08
N ASP A 421 15.02 7.82 1.14
CA ASP A 421 14.17 7.55 2.30
C ASP A 421 13.57 8.83 2.89
N LEU A 422 12.70 8.71 3.89
CA LEU A 422 11.97 9.87 4.43
C LEU A 422 12.90 10.85 5.17
N TRP A 423 14.11 10.42 5.54
CA TRP A 423 15.10 11.32 6.09
C TRP A 423 15.73 12.22 5.02
N HIS A 424 15.90 11.72 3.79
CA HIS A 424 16.24 12.57 2.65
C HIS A 424 15.12 13.57 2.36
N LEU A 425 13.86 13.11 2.36
CA LEU A 425 12.70 13.98 2.11
C LEU A 425 12.59 15.08 3.17
N ARG A 426 12.87 14.78 4.45
CA ARG A 426 12.95 15.78 5.51
C ARG A 426 13.94 16.91 5.16
N SER A 427 15.15 16.58 4.69
CA SER A 427 16.12 17.60 4.26
C SER A 427 15.64 18.42 3.06
N LEU A 428 14.95 17.79 2.10
CA LEU A 428 14.32 18.50 0.99
C LEU A 428 13.30 19.51 1.50
N LEU A 429 12.36 19.10 2.36
CA LEU A 429 11.32 19.98 2.89
C LEU A 429 11.85 21.19 3.67
N PHE A 430 13.05 21.12 4.27
CA PHE A 430 13.68 22.29 4.90
C PHE A 430 14.40 23.21 3.91
N THR A 431 15.04 22.65 2.90
CA THR A 431 15.90 23.40 1.97
C THR A 431 15.15 23.92 0.75
N GLU A 432 14.11 23.22 0.35
CA GLU A 432 13.22 23.47 -0.77
C GLU A 432 11.77 23.19 -0.32
N PRO A 433 11.18 24.06 0.51
CA PRO A 433 9.85 23.83 1.08
C PRO A 433 8.76 23.78 0.01
N VAL A 434 7.67 23.09 0.37
CA VAL A 434 6.46 22.90 -0.44
C VAL A 434 5.23 23.17 0.43
N ASP A 435 4.07 23.35 -0.20
CA ASP A 435 2.81 23.67 0.47
C ASP A 435 2.13 22.43 1.08
N LEU A 436 2.31 21.26 0.45
CA LEU A 436 1.66 20.01 0.87
C LEU A 436 2.64 18.83 0.85
N LEU A 437 2.51 17.95 1.83
CA LEU A 437 3.12 16.62 1.83
C LEU A 437 2.02 15.57 1.64
N ILE A 438 2.14 14.72 0.63
CA ILE A 438 1.24 13.59 0.40
C ILE A 438 1.98 12.29 0.72
N GLY A 439 1.39 11.47 1.58
CA GLY A 439 1.97 10.16 1.90
C GLY A 439 1.23 9.42 3.02
N ASN A 440 1.95 8.53 3.70
CA ASN A 440 1.40 7.66 4.73
C ASN A 440 1.62 8.22 6.16
N SER A 441 1.24 7.47 7.20
CA SER A 441 1.35 7.94 8.60
C SER A 441 2.76 8.32 9.05
N TYR A 442 3.83 7.80 8.43
CA TYR A 442 5.20 8.17 8.79
C TYR A 442 5.51 9.64 8.47
N GLY A 443 4.81 10.23 7.50
CA GLY A 443 4.93 11.63 7.13
C GLY A 443 4.56 12.58 8.27
N LYS A 444 3.88 12.11 9.33
CA LYS A 444 3.55 12.94 10.48
C LYS A 444 4.80 13.48 11.19
N TYR A 445 5.91 12.75 11.12
CA TYR A 445 7.18 13.19 11.70
C TYR A 445 7.84 14.28 10.84
N LEU A 446 7.64 14.23 9.51
CA LEU A 446 8.07 15.29 8.60
C LEU A 446 7.20 16.53 8.78
N TRP A 447 5.89 16.36 8.95
CA TRP A 447 4.98 17.46 9.30
C TRP A 447 5.38 18.11 10.63
N ARG A 448 5.63 17.32 11.69
CA ARG A 448 6.12 17.83 12.98
C ARG A 448 7.41 18.63 12.84
N ASP A 449 8.37 18.13 12.06
CA ASP A 449 9.69 18.74 11.97
C ASP A 449 9.70 19.97 11.05
N CYS A 450 9.06 19.87 9.89
CA CYS A 450 9.16 20.85 8.79
C CYS A 450 7.97 21.81 8.72
N GLY A 451 6.88 21.55 9.44
CA GLY A 451 5.65 22.37 9.39
C GLY A 451 4.81 22.19 8.10
N VAL A 452 5.22 21.30 7.19
CA VAL A 452 4.48 21.05 5.93
C VAL A 452 3.28 20.15 6.21
N PRO A 453 2.03 20.58 5.93
CA PRO A 453 0.83 19.81 6.23
C PRO A 453 0.78 18.49 5.46
N LEU A 454 0.33 17.43 6.13
CA LEU A 454 0.29 16.07 5.59
C LEU A 454 -1.12 15.65 5.17
N VAL A 455 -1.30 15.42 3.87
CA VAL A 455 -2.44 14.68 3.31
C VAL A 455 -2.14 13.19 3.34
N ARG A 456 -2.97 12.41 4.04
CA ARG A 456 -2.76 10.97 4.21
C ARG A 456 -3.36 10.18 3.05
N ILE A 457 -2.55 9.94 2.02
CA ILE A 457 -2.88 9.10 0.87
C ILE A 457 -1.74 8.10 0.69
N GLY A 458 -2.01 6.82 0.96
CA GLY A 458 -1.08 5.72 0.72
C GLY A 458 -1.11 4.68 1.82
N TYR A 459 -0.03 3.91 1.95
CA TYR A 459 0.09 2.81 2.90
C TYR A 459 1.40 2.88 3.70
N PRO A 460 1.39 2.62 5.02
CA PRO A 460 0.22 2.40 5.87
C PRO A 460 -0.33 3.70 6.48
N ILE A 461 -1.65 3.79 6.59
CA ILE A 461 -2.33 4.79 7.44
C ILE A 461 -2.72 4.08 8.74
N MET A 462 -2.04 4.42 9.84
CA MET A 462 -2.21 3.80 11.16
C MET A 462 -2.76 4.77 12.21
N ASP A 463 -2.58 6.08 12.00
CA ASP A 463 -2.96 7.16 12.93
C ASP A 463 -4.26 7.88 12.54
N ARG A 464 -4.99 7.33 11.57
CA ARG A 464 -6.39 7.63 11.25
C ARG A 464 -7.15 6.32 11.11
N HIS A 465 -8.46 6.35 11.31
CA HIS A 465 -9.31 5.17 11.25
C HIS A 465 -10.11 5.18 9.95
N HIS A 466 -10.35 3.99 9.39
CA HIS A 466 -11.27 3.75 8.28
C HIS A 466 -10.90 4.34 6.90
N TYR A 467 -9.73 4.96 6.74
CA TYR A 467 -9.29 5.49 5.43
C TYR A 467 -9.24 4.42 4.32
N HIS A 468 -8.95 3.17 4.65
CA HIS A 468 -8.95 2.05 3.71
C HIS A 468 -10.35 1.74 3.14
N ARG A 469 -11.43 2.31 3.68
CA ARG A 469 -12.83 2.11 3.22
C ARG A 469 -13.29 3.13 2.18
N TYR A 470 -12.42 4.04 1.75
CA TYR A 470 -12.75 5.03 0.72
C TYR A 470 -12.18 4.62 -0.62
N ALA A 471 -12.95 4.81 -1.70
CA ALA A 471 -12.44 4.65 -3.05
C ALA A 471 -11.42 5.74 -3.35
N THR A 472 -10.32 5.38 -3.98
CA THR A 472 -9.35 6.28 -4.62
C THR A 472 -9.28 6.05 -6.14
N VAL A 473 -9.96 5.01 -6.65
CA VAL A 473 -10.17 4.75 -8.07
C VAL A 473 -11.53 5.26 -8.56
N GLY A 474 -11.66 5.42 -9.88
CA GLY A 474 -12.86 5.88 -10.55
C GLY A 474 -13.18 7.35 -10.23
N TYR A 475 -14.32 7.82 -10.74
CA TYR A 475 -14.78 9.18 -10.48
C TYR A 475 -15.15 9.42 -9.01
N LYS A 476 -15.57 8.38 -8.27
CA LYS A 476 -15.69 8.47 -6.81
C LYS A 476 -14.35 8.74 -6.11
N GLY A 477 -13.29 8.10 -6.61
CA GLY A 477 -11.93 8.33 -6.16
C GLY A 477 -11.50 9.78 -6.30
N VAL A 478 -11.84 10.43 -7.41
CA VAL A 478 -11.57 11.85 -7.65
C VAL A 478 -12.17 12.71 -6.54
N ILE A 479 -13.45 12.51 -6.20
CA ILE A 479 -14.12 13.28 -5.14
C ILE A 479 -13.44 13.09 -3.78
N ASN A 480 -13.11 11.84 -3.42
CA ASN A 480 -12.46 11.55 -2.13
C ASN A 480 -11.06 12.18 -2.04
N LEU A 481 -10.23 11.98 -3.07
CA LEU A 481 -8.88 12.53 -3.13
C LEU A 481 -8.91 14.05 -3.07
N LEU A 482 -9.76 14.69 -3.88
CA LEU A 482 -9.94 16.14 -3.91
C LEU A 482 -10.36 16.67 -2.53
N SER A 483 -11.37 16.05 -1.92
CA SER A 483 -11.88 16.44 -0.61
C SER A 483 -10.80 16.37 0.47
N TRP A 484 -9.97 15.32 0.47
CA TRP A 484 -8.88 15.20 1.44
C TRP A 484 -7.80 16.27 1.24
N ILE A 485 -7.45 16.57 -0.02
CA ILE A 485 -6.44 17.57 -0.34
C ILE A 485 -6.93 18.97 0.03
N VAL A 486 -8.10 19.36 -0.47
CA VAL A 486 -8.64 20.72 -0.31
C VAL A 486 -8.99 21.01 1.15
N ASN A 487 -9.60 20.06 1.86
CA ASN A 487 -9.90 20.27 3.28
C ASN A 487 -8.62 20.31 4.14
N THR A 488 -7.54 19.60 3.76
CA THR A 488 -6.24 19.76 4.45
C THR A 488 -5.69 21.17 4.23
N ILE A 489 -5.82 21.72 3.01
CA ILE A 489 -5.45 23.11 2.73
C ILE A 489 -6.25 24.07 3.61
N PHE A 490 -7.58 23.90 3.69
CA PHE A 490 -8.44 24.76 4.50
C PHE A 490 -8.13 24.68 6.00
N GLU A 491 -7.95 23.47 6.55
CA GLU A 491 -7.55 23.29 7.94
C GLU A 491 -6.22 23.98 8.26
N GLU A 492 -5.27 23.99 7.31
CA GLU A 492 -3.99 24.66 7.48
C GLU A 492 -4.13 26.19 7.39
N ILE A 493 -4.93 26.71 6.45
CA ILE A 493 -5.22 28.14 6.37
C ILE A 493 -5.86 28.63 7.66
N ASP A 494 -6.86 27.89 8.17
CA ASP A 494 -7.55 28.22 9.41
C ASP A 494 -6.60 28.20 10.61
N ARG A 495 -5.72 27.18 10.71
CA ARG A 495 -4.69 27.15 11.77
C ARG A 495 -3.76 28.36 11.74
N ASN A 496 -3.44 28.86 10.55
CA ASN A 496 -2.53 30.00 10.38
C ASN A 496 -3.24 31.35 10.53
N THR A 497 -4.58 31.37 10.49
CA THR A 497 -5.40 32.60 10.58
C THR A 497 -6.22 32.70 11.85
N ASN A 498 -6.17 31.73 12.78
CA ASN A 498 -7.07 31.72 13.95
C ASN A 498 -6.61 32.52 15.19
N VAL A 499 -5.68 33.47 15.08
CA VAL A 499 -5.18 34.22 16.25
C VAL A 499 -5.87 35.59 16.34
N PRO A 500 -6.73 35.83 17.37
CA PRO A 500 -7.51 37.05 17.46
C PRO A 500 -6.67 38.33 17.51
N GLY A 501 -7.02 39.31 16.68
CA GLY A 501 -6.31 40.58 16.54
C GLY A 501 -4.91 40.48 15.96
N LYS A 502 -4.51 39.33 15.40
CA LYS A 502 -3.19 39.13 14.78
C LYS A 502 -3.28 38.57 13.36
N THR A 503 -3.96 37.43 13.18
CA THR A 503 -4.06 36.75 11.88
C THR A 503 -5.51 36.49 11.44
N ASP A 504 -6.48 36.82 12.29
CA ASP A 504 -7.93 36.57 12.12
C ASP A 504 -8.61 37.48 11.10
N ILE A 505 -7.91 38.44 10.51
CA ILE A 505 -8.42 39.23 9.38
C ILE A 505 -8.70 38.37 8.14
N SER A 506 -8.07 37.19 8.02
CA SER A 506 -8.29 36.21 6.94
C SER A 506 -8.84 34.87 7.44
N TYR A 507 -9.44 34.87 8.63
CA TYR A 507 -10.19 33.74 9.16
C TYR A 507 -11.63 33.79 8.62
N ASP A 508 -11.73 33.60 7.30
CA ASP A 508 -12.96 33.81 6.55
C ASP A 508 -13.99 32.71 6.83
N LEU A 509 -15.27 33.10 6.91
CA LEU A 509 -16.38 32.16 7.06
C LEU A 509 -16.63 31.33 5.78
N ILE A 510 -16.32 31.88 4.61
CA ILE A 510 -16.60 31.29 3.29
C ILE A 510 -15.31 31.23 2.50
N ARG A 511 -15.02 30.08 1.89
CA ARG A 511 -13.85 29.83 1.04
C ARG A 511 -14.26 29.14 -0.25
#